data_AF-A0A381Q050-F1
#
_entry.id   AF-A0A381Q050-F1
#
_cell.length_a   1.000
_cell.length_b   1.000
_cell.length_c   1.000
_cell.angle_alpha   90.00
_cell.angle_beta   90.00
_cell.angle_gamma   90.00
#
_symmetry.space_group_name_H-M   'P 1'
#
loop_
_entity.id
_entity.type
_entity.pdbx_description
1 polymer ?
#
loop_
_entity_poly.entity_id
_entity_poly.type
_entity_poly.pdbx_seq_one_letter_code
_entity_poly.pdbx_strand_id
1 'polypeptide(L)'
;VASFFISRTDSEVDRRLNALGTPEALALRGRTAVAQGQVAYDMFQGEFSGPRWAALVERGAQVQRPLWASTSTKNPAYPDTLYVDNLIGPDTVNTLPDATLEAFADHGTVARTVDADPVAAHDLLRAVDSVGVDLVDVSRVLEEEGVAAFVASFDDLLADLTAKVRSF
;
A
#
# COMPACT_ATOMS: atom_id res chain seq x y z
N VAL A 1 -9.24 5.25 10.75
CA VAL A 1 -8.51 4.97 9.49
C VAL A 1 -8.28 3.47 9.38
N ALA A 2 -7.99 2.97 8.18
CA ALA A 2 -7.53 1.60 7.92
C ALA A 2 -6.18 1.66 7.20
N SER A 3 -5.09 1.33 7.90
CA SER A 3 -3.75 1.42 7.34
C SER A 3 -3.46 0.26 6.38
N PHE A 4 -3.32 0.57 5.10
CA PHE A 4 -3.08 -0.36 4.00
C PHE A 4 -1.66 -0.16 3.46
N PHE A 5 -0.82 -1.19 3.53
CA PHE A 5 0.60 -1.11 3.18
C PHE A 5 0.79 -1.21 1.65
N ILE A 6 1.60 -0.32 1.07
CA ILE A 6 1.79 -0.21 -0.38
C ILE A 6 3.12 -0.82 -0.84
N SER A 7 4.28 -0.20 -0.54
CA SER A 7 5.56 -0.54 -1.19
C SER A 7 6.06 -1.98 -0.97
N ARG A 8 5.62 -2.63 0.11
CA ARG A 8 5.97 -4.03 0.41
C ARG A 8 5.41 -4.99 -0.65
N THR A 9 4.24 -4.69 -1.20
CA THR A 9 3.61 -5.49 -2.26
C THR A 9 4.49 -5.52 -3.50
N ASP A 10 4.92 -4.37 -4.02
CA ASP A 10 5.79 -4.36 -5.21
C ASP A 10 7.13 -5.03 -4.95
N SER A 11 7.71 -4.88 -3.74
CA SER A 11 8.98 -5.54 -3.43
C SER A 11 8.89 -7.07 -3.55
N GLU A 12 7.82 -7.67 -3.02
CA GLU A 12 7.62 -9.12 -3.09
C GLU A 12 7.12 -9.58 -4.47
N VAL A 13 6.18 -8.84 -5.08
CA VAL A 13 5.64 -9.18 -6.39
C VAL A 13 6.71 -9.04 -7.47
N ASP A 14 7.50 -7.96 -7.47
CA ASP A 14 8.58 -7.78 -8.43
C ASP A 14 9.64 -8.88 -8.28
N ARG A 15 9.93 -9.32 -7.05
CA ARG A 15 10.82 -10.47 -6.82
C ARG A 15 10.29 -11.74 -7.52
N ARG A 16 9.00 -12.03 -7.39
CA ARG A 16 8.35 -13.17 -8.06
C ARG A 16 8.30 -13.00 -9.59
N LEU A 17 7.94 -11.82 -10.08
CA LEU A 17 7.93 -11.49 -11.52
C LEU A 17 9.33 -11.60 -12.15
N ASN A 18 10.36 -11.13 -11.45
CA ASN A 18 11.75 -11.27 -11.91
C ASN A 18 12.19 -12.74 -11.96
N ALA A 19 11.73 -13.59 -11.03
CA ALA A 19 12.03 -15.02 -11.03
C ALA A 19 11.36 -15.77 -12.20
N LEU A 20 10.18 -15.32 -12.64
CA LEU A 20 9.54 -15.82 -13.86
C LEU A 20 10.32 -15.41 -15.12
N GLY A 21 10.78 -14.15 -15.17
CA GLY A 21 11.70 -13.66 -16.20
C GLY A 21 11.12 -13.54 -17.61
N THR A 22 9.82 -13.81 -17.81
CA THR A 22 9.17 -13.64 -19.12
C THR A 22 8.95 -12.16 -19.43
N PRO A 23 8.95 -11.74 -20.71
CA PRO A 23 8.66 -10.36 -21.08
C PRO A 23 7.33 -9.84 -20.50
N GLU A 24 6.30 -10.69 -20.48
CA GLU A 24 4.98 -10.36 -19.94
C GLU A 24 5.03 -10.11 -18.43
N ALA A 25 5.73 -10.96 -17.67
CA ALA A 25 5.88 -10.78 -16.23
C ALA A 25 6.71 -9.53 -15.88
N LEU A 26 7.82 -9.30 -16.60
CA LEU A 26 8.69 -8.15 -16.35
C LEU A 26 8.02 -6.80 -16.66
N ALA A 27 7.02 -6.78 -17.55
CA ALA A 27 6.21 -5.61 -17.88
C ALA A 27 5.17 -5.22 -16.79
N LEU A 28 4.98 -6.08 -15.78
CA LEU A 28 4.05 -5.84 -14.66
C LEU A 28 4.73 -5.24 -13.42
N ARG A 29 6.07 -5.13 -13.43
CA ARG A 29 6.83 -4.68 -12.25
C ARG A 29 6.51 -3.24 -11.85
N GLY A 30 6.49 -2.99 -10.54
CA GLY A 30 6.24 -1.66 -9.97
C GLY A 30 4.82 -1.12 -10.17
N ARG A 31 3.88 -1.97 -10.55
CA ARG A 31 2.49 -1.58 -10.83
C ARG A 31 1.48 -2.19 -9.87
N THR A 32 1.85 -3.28 -9.19
CA THR A 32 0.91 -4.11 -8.44
C THR A 32 0.43 -3.43 -7.17
N ALA A 33 1.33 -2.77 -6.43
CA ALA A 33 0.99 -2.08 -5.19
C ALA A 33 0.00 -0.93 -5.40
N VAL A 34 0.20 -0.13 -6.46
CA VAL A 34 -0.72 0.96 -6.82
C VAL A 34 -2.08 0.39 -7.19
N ALA A 35 -2.14 -0.61 -8.08
CA ALA A 35 -3.40 -1.23 -8.46
C ALA A 35 -4.14 -1.83 -7.26
N GLN A 36 -3.42 -2.46 -6.33
CA GLN A 36 -4.01 -2.99 -5.10
C GLN A 36 -4.61 -1.88 -4.23
N GLY A 37 -3.92 -0.73 -4.10
CA GLY A 37 -4.44 0.44 -3.39
C GLY A 37 -5.70 1.03 -4.05
N GLN A 38 -5.73 1.11 -5.38
CA GLN A 38 -6.87 1.58 -6.15
C GLN A 38 -8.08 0.63 -6.00
N VAL A 39 -7.86 -0.69 -6.06
CA VAL A 39 -8.92 -1.68 -5.81
C VAL A 39 -9.41 -1.63 -4.37
N ALA A 40 -8.53 -1.43 -3.38
CA ALA A 40 -8.94 -1.24 -2.00
C ALA A 40 -9.81 0.04 -1.82
N TYR A 41 -9.50 1.10 -2.58
CA TYR A 41 -10.32 2.31 -2.59
C TYR A 41 -11.69 2.11 -3.26
N ASP A 42 -11.75 1.37 -4.36
CA ASP A 42 -13.00 0.96 -5.02
C ASP A 42 -13.90 0.17 -4.06
N MET A 43 -13.32 -0.80 -3.33
CA MET A 43 -14.02 -1.53 -2.27
C MET A 43 -14.51 -0.61 -1.14
N PHE A 44 -13.69 0.36 -0.72
CA PHE A 44 -14.08 1.37 0.27
C PHE A 44 -15.28 2.19 -0.21
N GLN A 45 -15.29 2.66 -1.46
CA GLN A 45 -16.41 3.39 -2.03
C GLN A 45 -17.69 2.53 -2.02
N GLY A 46 -17.58 1.25 -2.34
CA GLY A 46 -18.68 0.29 -2.27
C GLY A 46 -19.23 0.12 -0.85
N GLU A 47 -18.37 -0.17 0.14
CA GLU A 47 -18.77 -0.46 1.52
C GLU A 47 -19.41 0.75 2.22
N PHE A 48 -18.89 1.95 1.98
CA PHE A 48 -19.40 3.20 2.56
C PHE A 48 -20.40 3.90 1.63
N SER A 49 -21.29 3.13 0.99
CA SER A 49 -22.34 3.65 0.13
C SER A 49 -23.69 2.95 0.36
N GLY A 50 -24.73 3.45 -0.33
CA GLY A 50 -26.06 2.83 -0.35
C GLY A 50 -26.89 3.04 0.92
N PRO A 51 -28.11 2.46 0.95
CA PRO A 51 -29.10 2.76 1.99
C PRO A 51 -28.67 2.39 3.40
N ARG A 52 -27.91 1.29 3.55
CA ARG A 52 -27.38 0.84 4.84
C ARG A 52 -26.45 1.89 5.44
N TRP A 53 -25.49 2.38 4.65
CA TRP A 53 -24.55 3.39 5.11
C TRP A 53 -25.24 4.74 5.37
N ALA A 54 -26.16 5.17 4.50
CA ALA A 54 -26.92 6.41 4.69
C ALA A 54 -27.66 6.45 6.05
N ALA A 55 -28.31 5.34 6.44
CA ALA A 55 -28.96 5.24 7.75
C ALA A 55 -27.99 5.32 8.95
N LEU A 56 -26.72 4.91 8.77
CA LEU A 56 -25.68 5.05 9.79
C LEU A 56 -25.19 6.50 9.88
N VAL A 57 -25.04 7.19 8.75
CA VAL A 57 -24.66 8.62 8.69
C VAL A 57 -25.71 9.48 9.40
N GLU A 58 -27.00 9.21 9.22
CA GLU A 58 -28.09 9.88 9.97
C GLU A 58 -27.96 9.75 11.49
N ARG A 59 -27.24 8.72 11.96
CA ARG A 59 -26.95 8.44 13.38
C ARG A 59 -25.56 8.94 13.82
N GLY A 60 -24.86 9.68 12.96
CA GLY A 60 -23.56 10.28 13.26
C GLY A 60 -22.35 9.40 12.93
N ALA A 61 -22.51 8.30 12.20
CA ALA A 61 -21.39 7.48 11.78
C ALA A 61 -20.40 8.25 10.89
N GLN A 62 -19.12 7.90 11.01
CA GLN A 62 -18.01 8.48 10.23
C GLN A 62 -17.33 7.38 9.42
N VAL A 63 -16.92 7.69 8.19
CA VAL A 63 -16.19 6.72 7.34
C VAL A 63 -14.86 6.32 7.97
N GLN A 64 -14.50 5.04 7.87
CA GLN A 64 -13.14 4.60 8.16
C GLN A 64 -12.28 4.84 6.92
N ARG A 65 -11.70 6.04 6.82
CA ARG A 65 -10.81 6.43 5.72
C ARG A 65 -9.68 5.42 5.47
N PRO A 66 -9.41 5.00 4.22
CA PRO A 66 -8.18 4.31 3.86
C PRO A 66 -6.96 5.18 4.18
N LEU A 67 -5.92 4.55 4.70
CA LEU A 67 -4.64 5.19 4.96
C LEU A 67 -3.55 4.43 4.23
N TRP A 68 -2.87 5.07 3.29
CA TRP A 68 -1.75 4.49 2.54
C TRP A 68 -0.48 4.54 3.40
N ALA A 69 -0.02 3.37 3.82
CA ALA A 69 1.16 3.20 4.66
C ALA A 69 2.33 2.65 3.83
N SER A 70 3.56 2.91 4.28
CA SER A 70 4.77 2.43 3.60
C SER A 70 4.83 2.87 2.13
N THR A 71 4.67 4.16 1.88
CA THR A 71 4.58 4.78 0.55
C THR A 71 5.89 5.38 0.05
N SER A 72 7.03 4.99 0.64
CA SER A 72 8.35 5.26 0.05
C SER A 72 8.68 4.23 -1.03
N THR A 73 9.05 4.70 -2.21
CA THR A 73 9.58 3.85 -3.28
C THR A 73 10.86 3.15 -2.83
N LYS A 74 10.93 1.82 -3.03
CA LYS A 74 12.07 0.98 -2.63
C LYS A 74 13.04 0.69 -3.77
N ASN A 75 12.54 0.74 -5.00
CA ASN A 75 13.32 0.49 -6.20
C ASN A 75 13.77 1.83 -6.82
N PRO A 76 15.07 2.12 -6.92
CA PRO A 76 15.57 3.38 -7.45
C PRO A 76 15.28 3.58 -8.94
N ALA A 77 14.83 2.54 -9.66
CA ALA A 77 14.38 2.65 -11.04
C ALA A 77 12.98 3.28 -11.17
N TYR A 78 12.24 3.43 -10.07
CA TYR A 78 10.91 4.04 -10.04
C TYR A 78 10.99 5.46 -9.50
N PRO A 79 10.05 6.35 -9.88
CA PRO A 79 9.91 7.64 -9.25
C PRO A 79 9.77 7.49 -7.74
N ASP A 80 10.50 8.30 -6.97
CA ASP A 80 10.43 8.36 -5.51
C ASP A 80 9.08 8.89 -4.99
N THR A 81 8.30 9.54 -5.86
CA THR A 81 6.90 9.96 -5.61
C THR A 81 5.85 8.95 -6.08
N LEU A 82 6.24 7.83 -6.71
CA LEU A 82 5.33 6.88 -7.40
C LEU A 82 4.04 6.59 -6.62
N TYR A 83 4.15 6.20 -5.36
CA TYR A 83 2.99 5.79 -4.58
C TYR A 83 2.14 6.95 -4.11
N VAL A 84 2.74 8.12 -3.87
CA VAL A 84 1.98 9.31 -3.45
C VAL A 84 1.18 9.83 -4.62
N ASP A 85 1.83 10.03 -5.77
CA ASP A 85 1.19 10.58 -6.98
C ASP A 85 -0.02 9.76 -7.44
N ASN A 86 0.03 8.44 -7.30
CA ASN A 86 -0.98 7.53 -7.86
C ASN A 86 -2.11 7.12 -6.89
N LEU A 87 -2.08 7.57 -5.64
CA LEU A 87 -3.06 7.18 -4.61
C LEU A 87 -3.77 8.38 -3.96
N ILE A 88 -3.79 9.53 -4.64
CA ILE A 88 -4.49 10.73 -4.16
C ILE A 88 -5.98 10.60 -4.48
N GLY A 89 -6.83 10.76 -3.45
CA GLY A 89 -8.27 10.87 -3.62
C GLY A 89 -9.04 11.24 -2.36
N PRO A 90 -10.35 11.51 -2.48
CA PRO A 90 -11.22 11.89 -1.37
C PRO A 90 -11.23 10.86 -0.24
N ASP A 91 -11.36 11.33 1.00
CA ASP A 91 -11.50 10.47 2.19
C ASP A 91 -10.34 9.48 2.40
N THR A 92 -9.15 9.82 1.89
CA THR A 92 -7.92 9.06 2.12
C THR A 92 -6.95 9.82 3.04
N VAL A 93 -6.01 9.09 3.60
CA VAL A 93 -4.84 9.62 4.30
C VAL A 93 -3.60 8.97 3.69
N ASN A 94 -2.49 9.68 3.61
CA ASN A 94 -1.19 9.07 3.31
C ASN A 94 -0.22 9.41 4.45
N THR A 95 0.46 8.39 4.98
CA THR A 95 1.50 8.59 6.00
C THR A 95 2.87 8.47 5.36
N LEU A 96 3.59 9.58 5.32
CA LEU A 96 4.86 9.71 4.63
C LEU A 96 6.01 9.83 5.64
N PRO A 97 7.16 9.17 5.41
CA PRO A 97 8.41 9.59 6.05
C PRO A 97 8.92 10.88 5.42
N ASP A 98 9.75 11.61 6.16
CA ASP A 98 10.25 12.95 5.80
C ASP A 98 10.83 13.00 4.38
N ALA A 99 11.67 12.04 3.99
CA ALA A 99 12.27 12.01 2.66
C ALA A 99 11.23 11.91 1.52
N THR A 100 10.14 11.14 1.71
CA THR A 100 9.07 11.03 0.70
C THR A 100 8.22 12.30 0.68
N LEU A 101 8.00 12.93 1.83
CA LEU A 101 7.33 14.23 1.91
C LEU A 101 8.13 15.33 1.19
N GLU A 102 9.44 15.37 1.40
CA GLU A 102 10.36 16.30 0.73
C GLU A 102 10.38 16.10 -0.79
N ALA A 103 10.50 14.86 -1.26
CA ALA A 103 10.45 14.54 -2.70
C ALA A 103 9.12 14.97 -3.33
N PHE A 104 7.99 14.64 -2.69
CA PHE A 104 6.67 15.06 -3.18
C PHE A 104 6.49 16.58 -3.17
N ALA A 105 7.04 17.29 -2.18
CA ALA A 105 6.99 18.75 -2.13
C ALA A 105 7.84 19.42 -3.24
N ASP A 106 8.95 18.79 -3.63
CA ASP A 106 9.83 19.28 -4.70
C ASP A 106 9.23 19.05 -6.11
N HIS A 107 8.78 17.83 -6.39
CA HIS A 107 8.39 17.43 -7.75
C HIS A 107 7.20 16.45 -7.84
N GLY A 108 6.39 16.34 -6.79
CA GLY A 108 5.17 15.54 -6.80
C GLY A 108 4.07 16.09 -7.73
N THR A 109 3.14 15.22 -8.11
CA THR A 109 1.99 15.58 -8.96
C THR A 109 0.69 15.52 -8.17
N VAL A 110 0.03 16.67 -8.01
CA VAL A 110 -1.28 16.74 -7.34
C VAL A 110 -2.40 16.51 -8.36
N ALA A 111 -2.94 15.30 -8.39
CA ALA A 111 -4.13 14.95 -9.18
C ALA A 111 -4.94 13.87 -8.45
N ARG A 112 -6.27 13.82 -8.66
CA ARG A 112 -7.08 12.69 -8.20
C ARG A 112 -6.79 11.48 -9.10
N THR A 113 -6.13 10.48 -8.55
CA THR A 113 -5.56 9.34 -9.30
C THR A 113 -6.03 7.99 -8.78
N VAL A 114 -6.44 7.92 -7.51
CA VAL A 114 -6.81 6.65 -6.86
C VAL A 114 -7.99 5.93 -7.53
N ASP A 115 -8.89 6.67 -8.18
CA ASP A 115 -10.08 6.16 -8.84
C ASP A 115 -10.20 6.62 -10.29
N ALA A 116 -9.07 6.93 -10.93
CA ALA A 116 -9.04 7.34 -12.33
C ALA A 116 -9.50 6.21 -13.28
N ASP A 117 -9.11 4.96 -13.00
CA ASP A 117 -9.52 3.78 -13.77
C ASP A 117 -9.53 2.50 -12.89
N PRO A 118 -10.61 2.28 -12.11
CA PRO A 118 -10.73 1.08 -11.26
C PRO A 118 -10.71 -0.22 -12.08
N VAL A 119 -11.24 -0.21 -13.31
CA VAL A 119 -11.29 -1.41 -14.16
C VAL A 119 -9.88 -1.85 -14.54
N ALA A 120 -9.02 -0.92 -14.96
CA ALA A 120 -7.63 -1.21 -15.27
C ALA A 120 -6.85 -1.72 -14.04
N ALA A 121 -7.14 -1.20 -12.84
CA ALA A 121 -6.51 -1.69 -11.61
C ALA A 121 -6.88 -3.16 -11.35
N HIS A 122 -8.16 -3.51 -11.46
CA HIS A 122 -8.64 -4.89 -11.35
C HIS A 122 -8.04 -5.81 -12.44
N ASP A 123 -7.95 -5.34 -13.68
CA ASP A 123 -7.31 -6.08 -14.78
C ASP A 123 -5.81 -6.32 -14.54
N LEU A 124 -5.09 -5.34 -13.98
CA LEU A 124 -3.69 -5.50 -13.66
C LEU A 124 -3.48 -6.61 -12.63
N LEU A 125 -4.28 -6.62 -11.55
CA LEU A 125 -4.18 -7.68 -10.53
C LEU A 125 -4.47 -9.06 -11.13
N ARG A 126 -5.46 -9.17 -12.03
CA ARG A 126 -5.72 -10.40 -12.79
C ARG A 126 -4.54 -10.79 -13.69
N ALA A 127 -3.88 -9.82 -14.32
CA ALA A 127 -2.73 -10.09 -15.19
C ALA A 127 -1.53 -10.63 -14.38
N VAL A 128 -1.29 -10.10 -13.19
CA VAL A 128 -0.24 -10.58 -12.27
C VAL A 128 -0.52 -12.04 -11.85
N ASP A 129 -1.75 -12.36 -11.51
CA ASP A 129 -2.17 -13.74 -11.20
C ASP A 129 -2.01 -14.66 -12.41
N SER A 130 -2.42 -14.19 -13.60
CA SER A 130 -2.36 -14.94 -14.86
C SER A 130 -0.95 -15.29 -15.32
N VAL A 131 0.07 -14.50 -14.98
CA VAL A 131 1.47 -14.83 -15.26
C VAL A 131 2.09 -15.80 -14.24
N GLY A 132 1.31 -16.21 -13.22
CA GLY A 132 1.71 -17.21 -12.23
C GLY A 132 2.18 -16.63 -10.90
N VAL A 133 1.87 -15.37 -10.59
CA VAL A 133 2.12 -14.79 -9.26
C VAL A 133 0.85 -14.85 -8.42
N ASP A 134 0.78 -15.83 -7.52
CA ASP A 134 -0.33 -15.99 -6.58
C ASP A 134 -0.37 -14.83 -5.57
N LEU A 135 -1.33 -13.91 -5.75
CA LEU A 135 -1.51 -12.75 -4.88
C LEU A 135 -2.06 -13.08 -3.48
N VAL A 136 -2.71 -14.24 -3.32
CA VAL A 136 -3.15 -14.72 -2.00
C VAL A 136 -1.94 -15.16 -1.19
N ASP A 137 -1.04 -15.92 -1.80
CA ASP A 137 0.22 -16.31 -1.13
C ASP A 137 1.13 -15.10 -0.87
N VAL A 138 1.22 -14.14 -1.79
CA VAL A 138 1.91 -12.85 -1.53
C VAL A 138 1.35 -12.19 -0.28
N SER A 139 0.03 -12.09 -0.17
CA SER A 139 -0.62 -11.44 0.98
C SER A 139 -0.30 -12.16 2.28
N ARG A 140 -0.33 -13.50 2.28
CA ARG A 140 0.04 -14.33 3.44
C ARG A 140 1.49 -14.12 3.86
N VAL A 141 2.43 -14.14 2.91
CA VAL A 141 3.87 -13.91 3.18
C VAL A 141 4.08 -12.52 3.78
N LEU A 142 3.47 -11.48 3.20
CA LEU A 142 3.61 -10.11 3.68
C LEU A 142 3.00 -9.91 5.08
N GLU A 143 1.91 -10.62 5.39
CA GLU A 143 1.33 -10.62 6.73
C GLU A 143 2.26 -11.28 7.76
N GLU A 144 2.75 -12.49 7.47
CA GLU A 144 3.67 -13.24 8.34
C GLU A 144 4.98 -12.47 8.61
N GLU A 145 5.63 -11.99 7.55
CA GLU A 145 6.86 -11.18 7.64
C GLU A 145 6.60 -9.85 8.34
N GLY A 146 5.43 -9.23 8.08
CA GLY A 146 5.01 -8.01 8.72
C GLY A 146 4.91 -8.18 10.23
N VAL A 147 4.17 -9.18 10.70
CA VAL A 147 4.01 -9.49 12.13
C VAL A 147 5.37 -9.80 12.77
N ALA A 148 6.19 -10.64 12.13
CA ALA A 148 7.51 -10.98 12.64
C ALA A 148 8.42 -9.75 12.79
N ALA A 149 8.42 -8.84 11.81
CA ALA A 149 9.20 -7.61 11.85
C ALA A 149 8.73 -6.66 12.98
N PHE A 150 7.42 -6.57 13.22
CA PHE A 150 6.88 -5.78 14.33
C PHE A 150 7.28 -6.36 15.69
N VAL A 151 7.21 -7.68 15.87
CA VAL A 151 7.67 -8.35 17.10
C VAL A 151 9.15 -8.08 17.32
N ALA A 152 10.00 -8.28 16.30
CA ALA A 152 11.43 -8.02 16.41
C ALA A 152 11.75 -6.56 16.79
N SER A 153 11.10 -5.60 16.13
CA SER A 153 11.28 -4.17 16.46
C SER A 153 10.85 -3.82 17.89
N PHE A 154 9.85 -4.54 18.42
CA PHE A 154 9.39 -4.35 19.80
C PHE A 154 10.37 -4.97 20.82
N ASP A 155 10.92 -6.15 20.51
CA ASP A 155 11.95 -6.79 21.35
C ASP A 155 13.23 -5.94 21.39
N ASP A 156 13.64 -5.36 20.27
CA ASP A 156 14.78 -4.43 20.19
C ASP A 156 14.55 -3.20 21.09
N LEU A 157 13.35 -2.60 21.04
CA LEU A 157 12.99 -1.49 21.92
C LEU A 157 13.09 -1.88 23.41
N LEU A 158 12.60 -3.07 23.78
CA LEU A 158 12.68 -3.54 25.16
C LEU A 158 14.11 -3.81 25.61
N ALA A 159 14.96 -4.33 24.71
CA ALA A 159 16.37 -4.53 24.98
C ALA A 159 17.09 -3.20 25.23
N ASP A 160 16.84 -2.19 24.40
CA ASP A 160 17.41 -0.85 24.53
C ASP A 160 16.99 -0.17 25.85
N LEU A 161 15.70 -0.25 26.20
CA LEU A 161 15.20 0.28 27.46
C LEU A 161 15.82 -0.45 28.66
N THR A 162 15.97 -1.77 28.58
CA THR A 162 16.61 -2.57 29.64
C THR A 162 18.08 -2.19 29.80
N ALA A 163 18.82 -2.02 28.71
CA ALA A 163 20.20 -1.57 28.72
C ALA A 163 20.31 -0.17 29.35
N LYS A 164 19.39 0.74 29.01
CA LYS A 164 19.35 2.09 29.56
C LYS A 164 19.09 2.07 31.07
N VAL A 165 18.15 1.27 31.56
CA VAL A 165 17.87 1.11 32.99
C VAL A 165 19.11 0.60 33.74
N ARG A 166 19.82 -0.38 33.18
CA ARG A 166 21.05 -0.94 33.81
C ARG A 166 22.24 0.02 33.81
N SER A 167 22.18 1.10 33.04
CA SER A 167 23.24 2.11 32.98
C SER A 167 23.12 3.20 34.05
N PHE A 168 22.01 3.20 34.81
CA PHE A 168 21.80 4.01 36.01
C PHE A 168 22.13 3.22 37.27
#